data_AF-A0A2W4UPY4-F1
#
_entry.id   AF-A0A2W4UPY4-F1
#
_cell.length_a   1.000
_cell.length_b   1.000
_cell.length_c   1.000
_cell.angle_alpha   90.00
_cell.angle_beta   90.00
_cell.angle_gamma   90.00
#
_symmetry.space_group_name_H-M   'P 1'
#
loop_
_entity.id
_entity.type
_entity.pdbx_description
1 polymer ?
#
loop_
_entity_poly.entity_id
_entity_poly.type
_entity_poly.pdbx_seq_one_letter_code
_entity_poly.pdbx_strand_id
1 'polypeptide(L)'
;MFSDIGHHWASGCIVALARRKLINGYPNGTFRPLATVSRAEFAALMQRVFPDLLPQQSATQFTDVKAEYWASEAIAWASDRGLFSGYDNGTFRPGQTISRAQAILVLMSGFSSGQSAEPVGFESENAPPDALSEQFLDAAEIPDYARDAINQALDQKVLITLDQPRTLKPMQAITRGEVAALFCRVLEIPSAELERQYPAIAAAQDRQAVFAQFLNQESEFDAEKLAFLDRKIERSPYRNQIADYAVRLQIPEGAASIQQNGSYLPYPDRGDIPLIQPGLGFLSPDILSGCVCLSTVRDGRLQSWWLGREAIAPRQLWSSTKFVPLLNTIAQANRIAPEVEIGRCRIRPAGGEGGFPFYNLARSIMTYDNRVATSNALAAMFKRFETPESLERWMQDLTGNESLAFQGRYGEVAFIENPELWHPTTKRQLLKSPMRQKWGQNLVSTYDLTRLITMAGWHWRLPTRSRIPDIQAHSLKSLVKAMGADTARYADVALEALGLRNWVKSPVVISKSGFGRSDERDRTELTYCALVQFSLPRQGASDPTAAYQHYSLGFTLIAAQGLGDADEESRYVDALMAAEVTDLLRRVVSQTLI
;
A
#
# COMPACT_ATOMS: atom_id res chain seq x y z
N MET A 1 -1.84 -26.79 -17.64
CA MET A 1 -1.98 -25.82 -16.51
C MET A 1 -2.37 -24.48 -17.10
N PHE A 2 -3.23 -23.68 -16.44
CA PHE A 2 -3.79 -22.45 -17.03
C PHE A 2 -2.75 -21.32 -17.13
N SER A 3 -2.73 -20.59 -18.24
CA SER A 3 -1.70 -19.57 -18.52
C SER A 3 -1.90 -18.26 -17.75
N ASP A 4 -3.10 -17.99 -17.26
CA ASP A 4 -3.53 -16.72 -16.68
C ASP A 4 -3.65 -16.72 -15.15
N ILE A 5 -3.17 -17.78 -14.48
CA ILE A 5 -3.25 -17.92 -13.02
C ILE A 5 -1.90 -17.76 -12.32
N GLY A 6 -0.79 -17.59 -13.05
CA GLY A 6 0.57 -17.62 -12.51
C GLY A 6 0.81 -16.69 -11.31
N HIS A 7 0.15 -15.52 -11.29
CA HIS A 7 0.25 -14.53 -10.22
C HIS A 7 -1.04 -14.37 -9.41
N HIS A 8 -2.12 -15.08 -9.77
CA HIS A 8 -3.42 -14.92 -9.12
C HIS A 8 -3.46 -15.65 -7.78
N TRP A 9 -3.71 -14.99 -6.66
CA TRP A 9 -3.66 -15.55 -5.29
C TRP A 9 -4.26 -16.97 -5.15
N ALA A 10 -5.41 -17.24 -5.79
CA ALA A 10 -6.08 -18.53 -5.75
C ALA A 10 -5.50 -19.65 -6.65
N SER A 11 -4.32 -19.49 -7.29
CA SER A 11 -3.89 -20.49 -8.29
C SER A 11 -3.64 -21.88 -7.71
N GLY A 12 -3.16 -21.99 -6.47
CA GLY A 12 -3.00 -23.27 -5.80
C GLY A 12 -4.34 -24.02 -5.78
N CYS A 13 -5.39 -23.31 -5.36
CA CYS A 13 -6.75 -23.81 -5.40
C CYS A 13 -7.25 -24.17 -6.78
N ILE A 14 -7.02 -23.30 -7.76
CA ILE A 14 -7.43 -23.54 -9.13
C ILE A 14 -6.76 -24.82 -9.68
N VAL A 15 -5.47 -25.01 -9.40
CA VAL A 15 -4.74 -26.21 -9.83
C VAL A 15 -5.24 -27.46 -9.10
N ALA A 16 -5.41 -27.39 -7.78
CA ALA A 16 -5.83 -28.51 -6.96
C ALA A 16 -7.24 -29.01 -7.34
N LEU A 17 -8.19 -28.10 -7.56
CA LEU A 17 -9.55 -28.44 -7.97
C LEU A 17 -9.62 -28.91 -9.43
N ALA A 18 -8.81 -28.34 -10.34
CA ALA A 18 -8.75 -28.79 -11.72
C ALA A 18 -8.18 -30.21 -11.84
N ARG A 19 -7.16 -30.56 -11.04
CA ARG A 19 -6.62 -31.94 -10.96
C ARG A 19 -7.69 -32.95 -10.53
N ARG A 20 -8.62 -32.52 -9.67
CA ARG A 20 -9.76 -33.30 -9.19
C ARG A 20 -10.98 -33.26 -10.14
N LYS A 21 -10.86 -32.59 -11.30
CA LYS A 21 -11.93 -32.41 -12.30
C LYS A 21 -13.19 -31.69 -11.78
N LEU A 22 -13.07 -30.93 -10.70
CA LEU A 22 -14.19 -30.18 -10.10
C LEU A 22 -14.44 -28.84 -10.81
N ILE A 23 -13.39 -28.26 -11.38
CA ILE A 23 -13.45 -27.04 -12.19
C ILE A 23 -12.73 -27.21 -13.51
N ASN A 24 -13.17 -26.49 -14.53
CA ASN A 24 -12.58 -26.48 -15.86
C ASN A 24 -12.20 -25.06 -16.28
N GLY A 25 -11.16 -24.95 -17.10
CA GLY A 25 -10.85 -23.71 -17.82
C GLY A 25 -11.55 -23.66 -19.17
N TYR A 26 -11.20 -22.63 -19.94
CA TYR A 26 -11.69 -22.40 -21.28
C TYR A 26 -10.84 -23.14 -22.32
N PRO A 27 -11.38 -23.44 -23.51
CA PRO A 27 -10.65 -24.15 -24.57
C PRO A 27 -9.32 -23.50 -24.99
N ASN A 28 -9.17 -22.19 -24.77
CA ASN A 28 -7.95 -21.44 -25.06
C ASN A 28 -6.84 -21.58 -23.99
N GLY A 29 -7.00 -22.49 -23.02
CA GLY A 29 -6.00 -22.74 -21.97
C GLY A 29 -6.01 -21.73 -20.81
N THR A 30 -7.03 -20.87 -20.72
CA THR A 30 -7.20 -19.90 -19.60
C THR A 30 -8.21 -20.38 -18.57
N PHE A 31 -8.11 -19.91 -17.33
CA PHE A 31 -9.12 -20.13 -16.29
C PHE A 31 -10.04 -18.92 -16.08
N ARG A 32 -9.55 -17.71 -16.37
CA ARG A 32 -10.17 -16.40 -16.14
C ARG A 32 -10.53 -16.18 -14.67
N PRO A 33 -9.54 -16.18 -13.75
CA PRO A 33 -9.82 -16.15 -12.32
C PRO A 33 -10.54 -14.88 -11.85
N LEU A 34 -10.42 -13.77 -12.60
CA LEU A 34 -11.09 -12.50 -12.31
C LEU A 34 -12.49 -12.37 -12.93
N ALA A 35 -12.91 -13.31 -13.78
CA ALA A 35 -14.26 -13.27 -14.35
C ALA A 35 -15.30 -13.59 -13.26
N THR A 36 -16.39 -12.85 -13.27
CA THR A 36 -17.53 -13.06 -12.36
C THR A 36 -18.28 -14.33 -12.70
N VAL A 37 -18.94 -14.93 -11.70
CA VAL A 37 -19.72 -16.16 -11.86
C VAL A 37 -21.22 -15.83 -11.87
N SER A 38 -21.96 -16.39 -12.82
CA SER A 38 -23.42 -16.32 -12.86
C SER A 38 -24.08 -17.30 -11.88
N ARG A 39 -25.34 -17.05 -11.51
CA ARG A 39 -26.12 -17.95 -10.65
C ARG A 39 -26.23 -19.35 -11.25
N ALA A 40 -26.43 -19.47 -12.57
CA ALA A 40 -26.47 -20.75 -13.26
C ALA A 40 -25.14 -21.51 -13.21
N GLU A 41 -24.01 -20.81 -13.43
CA GLU A 41 -22.68 -21.40 -13.31
C GLU A 41 -22.39 -21.85 -11.88
N PHE A 42 -22.81 -21.07 -10.88
CA PHE A 42 -22.61 -21.44 -9.48
C PHE A 42 -23.42 -22.68 -9.10
N ALA A 43 -24.68 -22.80 -9.53
CA ALA A 43 -25.50 -24.00 -9.33
C ALA A 43 -24.85 -25.26 -9.93
N ALA A 44 -24.35 -25.16 -11.16
CA ALA A 44 -23.63 -26.26 -11.82
C ALA A 44 -22.31 -26.64 -11.12
N LEU A 45 -21.64 -25.68 -10.48
CA LEU A 45 -20.46 -25.95 -9.67
C LEU A 45 -20.81 -26.65 -8.35
N MET A 46 -21.88 -26.23 -7.67
CA MET A 46 -22.36 -26.87 -6.45
C MET A 46 -22.71 -28.35 -6.68
N GLN A 47 -23.34 -28.67 -7.80
CA GLN A 47 -23.64 -30.05 -8.21
C GLN A 47 -22.37 -30.92 -8.34
N ARG A 48 -21.27 -30.34 -8.82
CA ARG A 48 -19.99 -31.06 -8.94
C ARG A 48 -19.25 -31.20 -7.63
N VAL A 49 -19.34 -30.21 -6.75
CA VAL A 49 -18.63 -30.18 -5.47
C VAL A 49 -19.33 -31.06 -4.43
N PHE A 50 -20.66 -31.14 -4.46
CA PHE A 50 -21.47 -31.92 -3.53
C PHE A 50 -22.43 -32.87 -4.26
N PRO A 51 -21.92 -33.82 -5.06
CA PRO A 51 -22.78 -34.68 -5.89
C PRO A 51 -23.73 -35.55 -5.07
N ASP A 52 -23.36 -35.86 -3.83
CA ASP A 52 -24.07 -36.79 -2.95
C ASP A 52 -25.14 -36.12 -2.07
N LEU A 53 -25.40 -34.82 -2.25
CA LEU A 53 -26.50 -34.15 -1.54
C LEU A 53 -27.83 -34.80 -1.89
N LEU A 54 -28.64 -35.04 -0.85
CA LEU A 54 -29.96 -35.62 -0.98
C LEU A 54 -31.02 -34.53 -1.24
N PRO A 55 -32.03 -34.79 -2.08
CA PRO A 55 -33.16 -33.89 -2.25
C PRO A 55 -33.88 -33.63 -0.92
N GLN A 56 -34.24 -32.38 -0.66
CA GLN A 56 -34.99 -31.95 0.52
C GLN A 56 -36.43 -31.56 0.16
N GLN A 57 -36.66 -31.19 -1.09
CA GLN A 57 -37.95 -30.74 -1.61
C GLN A 57 -38.11 -31.11 -3.09
N SER A 58 -39.25 -30.77 -3.69
CA SER A 58 -39.42 -30.90 -5.15
C SER A 58 -38.73 -29.77 -5.88
N ALA A 59 -38.22 -30.04 -7.09
CA ALA A 59 -37.58 -29.01 -7.92
C ALA A 59 -38.56 -27.90 -8.27
N THR A 60 -38.15 -26.65 -8.08
CA THR A 60 -38.94 -25.48 -8.48
C THR A 60 -38.85 -25.28 -9.99
N GLN A 61 -39.98 -25.02 -10.65
CA GLN A 61 -40.01 -24.61 -12.05
C GLN A 61 -39.96 -23.08 -12.15
N PHE A 62 -38.85 -22.56 -12.68
CA PHE A 62 -38.65 -21.11 -12.83
C PHE A 62 -39.11 -20.63 -14.20
N THR A 63 -39.83 -19.50 -14.24
CA THR A 63 -40.44 -18.98 -15.49
C THR A 63 -39.41 -18.51 -16.52
N ASP A 64 -38.19 -18.22 -16.09
CA ASP A 64 -37.07 -17.73 -16.92
C ASP A 64 -36.01 -18.80 -17.22
N VAL A 65 -36.26 -20.07 -16.89
CA VAL A 65 -35.37 -21.20 -17.17
C VAL A 65 -36.09 -22.20 -18.07
N LYS A 66 -35.74 -22.19 -19.36
CA LYS A 66 -36.25 -23.16 -20.34
C LYS A 66 -35.62 -24.53 -20.13
N ALA A 67 -36.33 -25.60 -20.51
CA ALA A 67 -35.84 -26.97 -20.39
C ALA A 67 -34.53 -27.20 -21.16
N GLU A 68 -34.36 -26.55 -22.32
CA GLU A 68 -33.17 -26.66 -23.18
C GLU A 68 -32.02 -25.76 -22.74
N TYR A 69 -32.20 -24.95 -21.69
CA TYR A 69 -31.12 -24.14 -21.15
C TYR A 69 -30.03 -25.06 -20.60
N TRP A 70 -28.76 -24.81 -20.94
CA TRP A 70 -27.65 -25.70 -20.60
C TRP A 70 -27.51 -26.03 -19.10
N ALA A 71 -28.00 -25.14 -18.21
CA ALA A 71 -27.97 -25.32 -16.76
C ALA A 71 -29.33 -25.72 -16.17
N SER A 72 -30.34 -26.06 -16.98
CA SER A 72 -31.69 -26.38 -16.50
C SER A 72 -31.67 -27.50 -15.44
N GLU A 73 -30.94 -28.59 -15.72
CA GLU A 73 -30.77 -29.71 -14.79
C GLU A 73 -30.03 -29.31 -13.52
N ALA A 74 -28.94 -28.53 -13.64
CA ALA A 74 -28.18 -28.07 -12.49
C ALA A 74 -28.98 -27.11 -11.60
N ILE A 75 -29.83 -26.27 -12.20
CA ILE A 75 -30.72 -25.35 -11.49
C ILE A 75 -31.83 -26.14 -10.77
N ALA A 76 -32.43 -27.12 -11.44
CA ALA A 76 -33.44 -28.01 -10.84
C ALA A 76 -32.86 -28.79 -9.66
N TRP A 77 -31.66 -29.37 -9.84
CA TRP A 77 -30.89 -30.06 -8.80
C TRP A 77 -30.55 -29.14 -7.63
N ALA A 78 -30.15 -27.90 -7.89
CA ALA A 78 -29.82 -26.98 -6.80
C ALA A 78 -31.09 -26.54 -6.05
N SER A 79 -32.23 -26.45 -6.74
CA SER A 79 -33.50 -26.09 -6.14
C SER A 79 -34.09 -27.20 -5.28
N ASP A 80 -34.11 -28.45 -5.76
CA ASP A 80 -34.68 -29.58 -5.01
C ASP A 80 -33.87 -29.95 -3.74
N ARG A 81 -32.62 -29.49 -3.65
CA ARG A 81 -31.72 -29.61 -2.49
C ARG A 81 -31.71 -28.39 -1.57
N GLY A 82 -32.60 -27.44 -1.79
CA GLY A 82 -32.71 -26.25 -0.93
C GLY A 82 -31.57 -25.24 -1.07
N LEU A 83 -30.69 -25.40 -2.06
CA LEU A 83 -29.56 -24.49 -2.29
C LEU A 83 -29.99 -23.18 -2.96
N PHE A 84 -31.04 -23.24 -3.80
CA PHE A 84 -31.62 -22.05 -4.43
C PHE A 84 -33.15 -22.12 -4.44
N SER A 85 -33.79 -21.12 -3.82
CA SER A 85 -35.24 -20.91 -3.87
C SER A 85 -35.72 -20.08 -5.06
N GLY A 86 -34.83 -19.27 -5.66
CA GLY A 86 -35.19 -18.29 -6.69
C GLY A 86 -35.53 -16.92 -6.10
N TYR A 87 -36.38 -16.17 -6.78
CA TYR A 87 -36.94 -14.90 -6.31
C TYR A 87 -38.47 -15.00 -6.26
N ASP A 88 -39.10 -14.18 -5.43
CA ASP A 88 -40.55 -14.19 -5.17
C ASP A 88 -41.43 -14.06 -6.42
N ASN A 89 -40.89 -13.48 -7.49
CA ASN A 89 -41.57 -13.37 -8.77
C ASN A 89 -41.51 -14.66 -9.63
N GLY A 90 -41.06 -15.78 -9.07
CA GLY A 90 -40.95 -17.08 -9.77
C GLY A 90 -39.75 -17.21 -10.72
N THR A 91 -38.79 -16.27 -10.67
CA THR A 91 -37.59 -16.29 -11.53
C THR A 91 -36.35 -16.81 -10.82
N PHE A 92 -35.45 -17.44 -11.57
CA PHE A 92 -34.13 -17.84 -11.08
C PHE A 92 -33.06 -16.78 -11.38
N ARG A 93 -33.18 -16.06 -12.49
CA ARG A 93 -32.22 -15.10 -13.06
C ARG A 93 -30.86 -15.75 -13.40
N PRO A 94 -30.81 -16.74 -14.30
CA PRO A 94 -29.63 -17.59 -14.52
C PRO A 94 -28.38 -16.81 -14.98
N GLY A 95 -28.56 -15.75 -15.78
CA GLY A 95 -27.47 -14.90 -16.26
C GLY A 95 -26.99 -13.82 -15.29
N GLN A 96 -27.68 -13.62 -14.16
CA GLN A 96 -27.27 -12.64 -13.15
C GLN A 96 -26.03 -13.14 -12.42
N THR A 97 -25.05 -12.26 -12.21
CA THR A 97 -23.88 -12.57 -11.38
C THR A 97 -24.28 -12.80 -9.93
N ILE A 98 -23.72 -13.84 -9.29
CA ILE A 98 -23.97 -14.12 -7.87
C ILE A 98 -23.06 -13.24 -7.00
N SER A 99 -23.64 -12.63 -5.95
CA SER A 99 -22.87 -11.84 -4.98
C SER A 99 -22.07 -12.73 -4.02
N ARG A 100 -21.06 -12.18 -3.35
CA ARG A 100 -20.25 -12.93 -2.38
C ARG A 100 -21.09 -13.45 -1.21
N ALA A 101 -22.01 -12.65 -0.67
CA ALA A 101 -22.92 -13.07 0.39
C ALA A 101 -23.79 -14.25 -0.06
N GLN A 102 -24.38 -14.18 -1.26
CA GLN A 102 -25.18 -15.28 -1.80
C GLN A 102 -24.35 -16.54 -2.05
N ALA A 103 -23.14 -16.40 -2.58
CA ALA A 103 -22.26 -17.54 -2.83
C ALA A 103 -21.84 -18.24 -1.52
N ILE A 104 -21.53 -17.49 -0.47
CA ILE A 104 -21.22 -18.04 0.86
C ILE A 104 -22.44 -18.76 1.42
N LEU A 105 -23.61 -18.12 1.38
CA LEU A 105 -24.87 -18.72 1.84
C LEU A 105 -25.15 -20.07 1.19
N VAL A 106 -25.18 -20.11 -0.14
CA VAL A 106 -25.43 -21.34 -0.91
C VAL A 106 -24.37 -22.40 -0.63
N LEU A 107 -23.09 -22.00 -0.53
CA LEU A 107 -22.00 -22.91 -0.19
C LEU A 107 -22.20 -23.53 1.20
N MET A 108 -22.53 -22.72 2.20
CA MET A 108 -22.70 -23.18 3.57
C MET A 108 -23.94 -24.06 3.75
N SER A 109 -25.01 -23.81 3.01
CA SER A 109 -26.17 -24.71 2.95
C SER A 109 -25.79 -26.08 2.38
N GLY A 110 -25.00 -26.11 1.31
CA GLY A 110 -24.48 -27.36 0.75
C GLY A 110 -23.53 -28.09 1.71
N PHE A 111 -22.64 -27.34 2.37
CA PHE A 111 -21.65 -27.89 3.29
C PHE A 111 -22.27 -28.42 4.60
N SER A 112 -23.31 -27.76 5.11
CA SER A 112 -23.96 -28.10 6.38
C SER A 112 -25.10 -29.10 6.24
N SER A 113 -25.42 -29.57 5.03
CA SER A 113 -26.48 -30.55 4.73
C SER A 113 -26.11 -31.97 5.18
N GLY A 114 -25.96 -32.09 6.49
CA GLY A 114 -26.09 -33.24 7.38
C GLY A 114 -26.78 -32.85 8.71
N GLN A 115 -27.17 -31.58 8.86
CA GLN A 115 -28.05 -31.05 9.92
C GLN A 115 -29.21 -30.29 9.26
N SER A 116 -30.43 -30.55 9.73
CA SER A 116 -31.69 -30.00 9.23
C SER A 116 -31.67 -28.47 9.12
N ALA A 117 -31.84 -27.93 7.91
CA ALA A 117 -32.01 -26.50 7.66
C ALA A 117 -33.19 -26.26 6.71
N GLU A 118 -34.01 -25.26 7.01
CA GLU A 118 -35.07 -24.72 6.14
C GLU A 118 -34.47 -24.19 4.82
N PRO A 119 -35.24 -24.17 3.71
CA PRO A 119 -34.78 -23.65 2.42
C PRO A 119 -34.31 -22.19 2.51
N VAL A 120 -33.20 -21.87 1.84
CA VAL A 120 -32.63 -20.52 1.84
C VAL A 120 -33.51 -19.54 1.06
N GLY A 121 -34.20 -18.63 1.76
CA GLY A 121 -34.84 -17.44 1.19
C GLY A 121 -33.93 -16.21 1.21
N PHE A 122 -34.03 -15.32 0.22
CA PHE A 122 -33.23 -14.09 0.14
C PHE A 122 -33.85 -12.89 0.89
N GLU A 123 -34.81 -13.13 1.80
CA GLU A 123 -35.58 -12.09 2.52
C GLU A 123 -35.87 -12.48 4.00
N SER A 124 -34.91 -13.10 4.71
CA SER A 124 -35.06 -13.33 6.15
C SER A 124 -34.79 -12.03 6.93
N GLU A 125 -35.71 -11.62 7.79
CA GLU A 125 -35.54 -10.51 8.74
C GLU A 125 -35.31 -11.06 10.17
N ASN A 126 -34.33 -10.46 10.85
CA ASN A 126 -33.96 -10.61 12.27
C ASN A 126 -32.89 -11.67 12.62
N ALA A 127 -31.61 -11.31 12.46
CA ALA A 127 -30.50 -11.90 13.20
C ALA A 127 -30.10 -11.01 14.41
N PRO A 128 -29.66 -11.59 15.54
CA PRO A 128 -29.21 -10.81 16.70
C PRO A 128 -27.95 -9.96 16.41
N PRO A 129 -27.63 -8.95 17.27
CA PRO A 129 -26.46 -8.10 17.09
C PRO A 129 -25.18 -8.96 17.13
N ASP A 130 -24.33 -8.80 16.12
CA ASP A 130 -23.54 -9.91 15.59
C ASP A 130 -22.04 -9.76 15.85
N ALA A 131 -21.34 -10.87 16.15
CA ALA A 131 -19.88 -10.95 16.21
C ALA A 131 -19.22 -10.56 14.87
N LEU A 132 -19.99 -10.53 13.78
CA LEU A 132 -19.55 -10.04 12.47
C LEU A 132 -18.98 -8.63 12.49
N SER A 133 -19.44 -7.72 13.36
CA SER A 133 -18.86 -6.37 13.46
C SER A 133 -17.43 -6.37 14.02
N GLU A 134 -17.01 -7.43 14.71
CA GLU A 134 -15.63 -7.63 15.15
C GLU A 134 -14.76 -8.22 14.02
N GLN A 135 -15.37 -8.86 13.03
CA GLN A 135 -14.70 -9.55 11.93
C GLN A 135 -14.67 -8.74 10.62
N PHE A 136 -15.69 -7.92 10.39
CA PHE A 136 -15.90 -7.19 9.14
C PHE A 136 -16.23 -5.71 9.35
N LEU A 137 -15.46 -4.82 8.71
CA LEU A 137 -15.65 -3.37 8.70
C LEU A 137 -16.96 -2.96 8.00
N ASP A 138 -17.42 -3.78 7.06
CA ASP A 138 -18.65 -3.60 6.28
C ASP A 138 -19.74 -4.59 6.71
N ALA A 139 -19.74 -5.02 7.98
CA ALA A 139 -20.75 -5.92 8.53
C ALA A 139 -22.20 -5.36 8.42
N ALA A 140 -22.34 -4.04 8.35
CA ALA A 140 -23.62 -3.37 8.13
C ALA A 140 -24.16 -3.53 6.69
N GLU A 141 -23.31 -3.86 5.71
CA GLU A 141 -23.72 -4.12 4.32
C GLU A 141 -24.14 -5.58 4.09
N ILE A 142 -23.97 -6.45 5.10
CA ILE A 142 -24.32 -7.87 5.00
C ILE A 142 -25.84 -8.02 5.08
N PRO A 143 -26.51 -8.53 4.03
CA PRO A 143 -27.94 -8.77 4.07
C PRO A 143 -28.32 -9.75 5.16
N ASP A 144 -29.45 -9.52 5.83
CA ASP A 144 -29.93 -10.33 6.96
C ASP A 144 -30.00 -11.82 6.63
N TYR A 145 -30.49 -12.15 5.43
CA TYR A 145 -30.56 -13.53 4.94
C TYR A 145 -29.21 -14.28 4.87
N ALA A 146 -28.08 -13.56 4.85
CA ALA A 146 -26.75 -14.15 4.72
C ALA A 146 -25.96 -14.17 6.03
N ARG A 147 -26.42 -13.48 7.08
CA ARG A 147 -25.65 -13.29 8.33
C ARG A 147 -25.33 -14.61 9.01
N ASP A 148 -26.34 -15.45 9.21
CA ASP A 148 -26.16 -16.77 9.84
C ASP A 148 -25.19 -17.65 9.08
N ALA A 149 -25.28 -17.67 7.74
CA ALA A 149 -24.36 -18.46 6.93
C ALA A 149 -22.92 -17.91 6.96
N ILE A 150 -22.74 -16.60 7.05
CA ILE A 150 -21.40 -16.00 7.19
C ILE A 150 -20.82 -16.30 8.58
N ASN A 151 -21.64 -16.29 9.64
CA ASN A 151 -21.24 -16.75 10.97
C ASN A 151 -20.83 -18.22 10.97
N GLN A 152 -21.66 -19.10 10.39
CA GLN A 152 -21.32 -20.51 10.22
C GLN A 152 -20.03 -20.69 9.40
N ALA A 153 -19.83 -19.87 8.37
CA ALA A 153 -18.60 -19.92 7.58
C ALA A 153 -17.37 -19.52 8.41
N LEU A 154 -17.49 -18.63 9.39
CA LEU A 154 -16.41 -18.31 10.33
C LEU A 154 -16.19 -19.45 11.34
N ASP A 155 -17.26 -19.96 11.94
CA ASP A 155 -17.24 -21.03 12.95
C ASP A 155 -16.63 -22.32 12.41
N GLN A 156 -17.04 -22.71 11.21
CA GLN A 156 -16.54 -23.89 10.50
C GLN A 156 -15.19 -23.64 9.83
N LYS A 157 -14.62 -22.43 9.98
CA LYS A 157 -13.37 -22.01 9.35
C LYS A 157 -13.43 -22.29 7.85
N VAL A 158 -14.47 -21.83 7.17
CA VAL A 158 -14.48 -21.63 5.71
C VAL A 158 -13.93 -20.24 5.41
N LEU A 159 -14.46 -19.23 6.09
CA LEU A 159 -13.81 -17.93 6.28
C LEU A 159 -12.91 -18.00 7.51
N ILE A 160 -11.75 -17.35 7.48
CA ILE A 160 -10.86 -17.31 8.65
C ILE A 160 -11.19 -16.13 9.55
N THR A 161 -11.10 -16.36 10.86
CA THR A 161 -10.96 -15.29 11.85
C THR A 161 -9.57 -14.70 11.75
N LEU A 162 -9.48 -13.37 11.77
CA LEU A 162 -8.21 -12.65 11.86
C LEU A 162 -8.18 -11.86 13.15
N ASP A 163 -6.98 -11.49 13.58
CA ASP A 163 -6.81 -10.60 14.74
C ASP A 163 -7.47 -9.23 14.54
N GLN A 164 -7.78 -8.85 13.30
CA GLN A 164 -8.36 -7.55 12.93
C GLN A 164 -9.52 -7.68 11.94
N PRO A 165 -10.53 -6.79 12.02
CA PRO A 165 -11.63 -6.77 11.08
C PRO A 165 -11.16 -6.40 9.66
N ARG A 166 -11.82 -6.97 8.65
CA ARG A 166 -11.52 -6.74 7.22
C ARG A 166 -12.77 -6.38 6.43
N THR A 167 -12.69 -6.21 5.12
CA THR A 167 -13.91 -6.00 4.30
C THR A 167 -14.35 -7.31 3.66
N LEU A 168 -15.61 -7.68 3.84
CA LEU A 168 -16.24 -8.82 3.17
C LEU A 168 -16.68 -8.45 1.75
N LYS A 169 -17.14 -7.22 1.53
CA LYS A 169 -17.81 -6.71 0.33
C LYS A 169 -18.98 -7.60 -0.11
N PRO A 170 -20.00 -7.79 0.75
CA PRO A 170 -21.03 -8.82 0.60
C PRO A 170 -21.79 -8.75 -0.74
N MET A 171 -22.02 -7.54 -1.24
CA MET A 171 -22.76 -7.29 -2.49
C MET A 171 -21.91 -7.36 -3.76
N GLN A 172 -20.58 -7.50 -3.64
CA GLN A 172 -19.70 -7.63 -4.80
C GLN A 172 -19.94 -8.98 -5.48
N ALA A 173 -20.03 -8.98 -6.82
CA ALA A 173 -20.06 -10.21 -7.61
C ALA A 173 -18.81 -11.06 -7.34
N ILE A 174 -19.01 -12.34 -7.05
CA ILE A 174 -17.91 -13.26 -6.78
C ILE A 174 -17.22 -13.67 -8.09
N THR A 175 -15.90 -13.79 -8.04
CA THR A 175 -15.08 -14.21 -9.18
C THR A 175 -14.81 -15.72 -9.17
N ARG A 176 -14.45 -16.28 -10.33
CA ARG A 176 -14.09 -17.70 -10.47
C ARG A 176 -12.94 -18.11 -9.56
N GLY A 177 -11.97 -17.23 -9.35
CA GLY A 177 -10.85 -17.46 -8.42
C GLY A 177 -11.30 -17.50 -6.96
N GLU A 178 -12.23 -16.63 -6.56
CA GLU A 178 -12.79 -16.63 -5.20
C GLU A 178 -13.65 -17.88 -4.94
N VAL A 179 -14.46 -18.30 -5.91
CA VAL A 179 -15.22 -19.55 -5.83
C VAL A 179 -14.30 -20.76 -5.67
N ALA A 180 -13.22 -20.83 -6.47
CA ALA A 180 -12.22 -21.89 -6.33
C ALA A 180 -11.57 -21.92 -4.93
N ALA A 181 -11.32 -20.75 -4.34
CA ALA A 181 -10.75 -20.67 -3.01
C ALA A 181 -11.73 -21.16 -1.92
N LEU A 182 -12.99 -20.73 -1.98
CA LEU A 182 -14.02 -21.19 -1.06
C LEU A 182 -14.22 -22.72 -1.14
N PHE A 183 -14.25 -23.29 -2.35
CA PHE A 183 -14.32 -24.74 -2.51
C PHE A 183 -13.10 -25.46 -1.94
N CYS A 184 -11.89 -24.92 -2.06
CA CYS A 184 -10.73 -25.52 -1.37
C CYS A 184 -10.91 -25.62 0.13
N ARG A 185 -11.51 -24.60 0.75
CA ARG A 185 -11.71 -24.56 2.20
C ARG A 185 -12.68 -25.65 2.63
N VAL A 186 -13.82 -25.73 1.95
CA VAL A 186 -14.86 -26.71 2.25
C VAL A 186 -14.42 -28.15 1.94
N LEU A 187 -13.62 -28.34 0.89
CA LEU A 187 -13.06 -29.65 0.54
C LEU A 187 -11.77 -29.99 1.31
N GLU A 188 -11.39 -29.16 2.28
CA GLU A 188 -10.20 -29.35 3.13
C GLU A 188 -8.92 -29.67 2.35
N ILE A 189 -8.70 -28.97 1.22
CA ILE A 189 -7.52 -29.20 0.38
C ILE A 189 -6.25 -28.93 1.20
N PRO A 190 -5.29 -29.88 1.26
CA PRO A 190 -4.09 -29.73 2.09
C PRO A 190 -3.29 -28.47 1.74
N SER A 191 -2.84 -27.72 2.75
CA SER A 191 -2.06 -26.48 2.55
C SER A 191 -0.81 -26.67 1.70
N ALA A 192 -0.15 -27.83 1.79
CA ALA A 192 1.00 -28.17 0.95
C ALA A 192 0.69 -28.21 -0.56
N GLU A 193 -0.57 -28.46 -0.96
CA GLU A 193 -1.01 -28.35 -2.36
C GLU A 193 -1.33 -26.90 -2.77
N LEU A 194 -1.50 -26.00 -1.80
CA LEU A 194 -1.90 -24.61 -1.99
C LEU A 194 -0.73 -23.62 -1.89
N GLU A 195 0.34 -24.01 -1.21
CA GLU A 195 1.55 -23.20 -1.01
C GLU A 195 2.17 -22.78 -2.36
N ARG A 196 2.65 -21.54 -2.39
CA ARG A 196 3.41 -20.99 -3.52
C ARG A 196 4.79 -20.61 -3.05
N GLN A 197 5.78 -20.85 -3.89
CA GLN A 197 7.08 -20.24 -3.65
C GLN A 197 7.14 -18.95 -4.46
N TYR A 198 7.52 -17.84 -3.82
CA TYR A 198 7.93 -16.65 -4.54
C TYR A 198 9.32 -16.95 -5.14
N PRO A 199 9.43 -17.17 -6.46
CA PRO A 199 10.58 -17.87 -7.03
C PRO A 199 11.92 -17.13 -6.87
N ALA A 200 11.90 -15.81 -6.62
CA ALA A 200 13.13 -14.99 -6.52
C ALA A 200 13.48 -14.51 -5.11
N ILE A 201 12.63 -14.71 -4.09
CA ILE A 201 12.97 -14.28 -2.71
C ILE A 201 14.14 -15.08 -2.15
N ALA A 202 14.23 -16.38 -2.46
CA ALA A 202 15.33 -17.23 -2.01
C ALA A 202 16.67 -16.84 -2.67
N ALA A 203 16.66 -16.56 -3.98
CA ALA A 203 17.86 -16.14 -4.71
C ALA A 203 18.44 -14.80 -4.18
N ALA A 204 17.58 -13.90 -3.71
CA ALA A 204 17.99 -12.61 -3.15
C ALA A 204 18.57 -12.69 -1.72
N GLN A 205 18.72 -13.88 -1.13
CA GLN A 205 19.39 -14.04 0.17
C GLN A 205 20.90 -13.76 0.08
N ASP A 206 21.52 -14.00 -1.08
CA ASP A 206 22.91 -13.63 -1.33
C ASP A 206 23.00 -12.14 -1.68
N ARG A 207 23.13 -11.32 -0.64
CA ARG A 207 23.26 -9.86 -0.78
C ARG A 207 24.46 -9.46 -1.64
N GLN A 208 25.58 -10.19 -1.55
CA GLN A 208 26.79 -9.83 -2.28
C GLN A 208 26.59 -10.06 -3.79
N ALA A 209 25.92 -11.14 -4.16
CA ALA A 209 25.52 -11.38 -5.55
C ALA A 209 24.54 -10.32 -6.07
N VAL A 210 23.54 -9.93 -5.27
CA VAL A 210 22.59 -8.87 -5.64
C VAL A 210 23.30 -7.52 -5.83
N PHE A 211 24.20 -7.17 -4.91
CA PHE A 211 25.01 -5.95 -5.04
C PHE A 211 25.91 -5.98 -6.28
N ALA A 212 26.62 -7.08 -6.52
CA ALA A 212 27.46 -7.22 -7.72
C ALA A 212 26.63 -7.12 -9.02
N GLN A 213 25.41 -7.67 -9.03
CA GLN A 213 24.49 -7.55 -10.15
C GLN A 213 24.08 -6.08 -10.40
N PHE A 214 23.76 -5.32 -9.34
CA PHE A 214 23.41 -3.91 -9.49
C PHE A 214 24.63 -3.06 -9.86
N LEU A 215 25.80 -3.33 -9.29
CA LEU A 215 27.03 -2.62 -9.65
C LEU A 215 27.43 -2.87 -11.12
N ASN A 216 27.20 -4.07 -11.63
CA ASN A 216 27.41 -4.36 -13.05
C ASN A 216 26.44 -3.59 -13.96
N GLN A 217 25.20 -3.33 -13.51
CA GLN A 217 24.25 -2.49 -14.26
C GLN A 217 24.69 -1.03 -14.32
N GLU A 218 25.47 -0.56 -13.36
CA GLU A 218 26.10 0.77 -13.40
C GLU A 218 27.25 0.88 -14.41
N SER A 219 27.67 -0.20 -15.08
CA SER A 219 28.83 -0.18 -16.00
C SER A 219 28.72 0.80 -17.17
N GLU A 220 27.50 1.20 -17.54
CA GLU A 220 27.21 2.16 -18.61
C GLU A 220 26.88 3.58 -18.09
N PHE A 221 27.09 3.85 -16.80
CA PHE A 221 26.66 5.05 -16.08
C PHE A 221 27.84 5.75 -15.38
N ASP A 222 27.62 6.97 -14.89
CA ASP A 222 28.63 7.85 -14.28
C ASP A 222 28.01 8.75 -13.18
N ALA A 223 28.78 9.64 -12.54
CA ALA A 223 28.27 10.51 -11.49
C ALA A 223 27.21 11.53 -11.94
N GLU A 224 27.12 11.84 -13.25
CA GLU A 224 26.10 12.76 -13.77
C GLU A 224 24.75 12.06 -13.99
N LYS A 225 24.79 10.74 -14.19
CA LYS A 225 23.59 9.94 -14.45
C LYS A 225 23.80 8.50 -14.01
N LEU A 226 23.02 8.08 -13.02
CA LEU A 226 23.13 6.76 -12.40
C LEU A 226 21.97 5.82 -12.80
N ALA A 227 22.17 4.50 -12.69
CA ALA A 227 21.21 3.53 -13.22
C ALA A 227 19.88 3.51 -12.45
N PHE A 228 19.92 3.72 -11.13
CA PHE A 228 18.77 3.57 -10.24
C PHE A 228 18.27 4.91 -9.70
N LEU A 229 19.16 5.82 -9.29
CA LEU A 229 18.78 7.17 -8.85
C LEU A 229 18.04 7.93 -9.96
N ASP A 230 18.50 7.80 -11.21
CA ASP A 230 17.95 8.44 -12.40
C ASP A 230 17.09 7.50 -13.25
N ARG A 231 16.54 6.44 -12.64
CA ARG A 231 15.62 5.52 -13.31
C ARG A 231 14.36 6.22 -13.84
N LYS A 232 13.94 7.29 -13.14
CA LYS A 232 12.74 8.10 -13.38
C LYS A 232 11.43 7.31 -13.27
N ILE A 233 10.33 8.06 -13.14
CA ILE A 233 9.01 7.46 -12.94
C ILE A 233 8.47 6.77 -14.20
N GLU A 234 8.92 7.15 -15.39
CA GLU A 234 8.46 6.56 -16.65
C GLU A 234 8.80 5.06 -16.74
N ARG A 235 9.90 4.63 -16.11
CA ARG A 235 10.32 3.22 -16.01
C ARG A 235 9.66 2.46 -14.85
N SER A 236 8.85 3.13 -14.01
CA SER A 236 8.13 2.46 -12.92
C SER A 236 6.96 1.64 -13.44
N PRO A 237 6.76 0.39 -12.97
CA PRO A 237 5.54 -0.37 -13.25
C PRO A 237 4.30 0.21 -12.55
N TYR A 238 4.49 1.12 -11.58
CA TYR A 238 3.42 1.68 -10.75
C TYR A 238 3.05 3.12 -11.15
N ARG A 239 3.66 3.69 -12.21
CA ARG A 239 3.43 5.08 -12.63
C ARG A 239 1.95 5.45 -12.83
N ASN A 240 1.15 4.54 -13.36
CA ASN A 240 -0.28 4.76 -13.63
C ASN A 240 -1.13 4.68 -12.35
N GLN A 241 -0.54 4.29 -11.22
CA GLN A 241 -1.22 4.10 -9.94
C GLN A 241 -1.00 5.26 -8.96
N ILE A 242 -0.10 6.21 -9.27
CA ILE A 242 0.21 7.35 -8.39
C ILE A 242 -1.03 8.17 -8.04
N ALA A 243 -1.97 8.30 -8.99
CA ALA A 243 -3.21 9.03 -8.77
C ALA A 243 -4.05 8.46 -7.61
N ASP A 244 -3.90 7.16 -7.32
CA ASP A 244 -4.63 6.45 -6.27
C ASP A 244 -3.89 6.43 -4.93
N TYR A 245 -2.61 6.81 -4.88
CA TYR A 245 -1.78 6.67 -3.67
C TYR A 245 -2.41 7.38 -2.46
N ALA A 246 -2.91 8.60 -2.65
CA ALA A 246 -3.55 9.35 -1.57
C ALA A 246 -4.82 8.67 -1.05
N VAL A 247 -5.58 7.98 -1.92
CA VAL A 247 -6.77 7.22 -1.52
C VAL A 247 -6.36 5.96 -0.76
N ARG A 248 -5.36 5.23 -1.26
CA ARG A 248 -4.84 4.01 -0.61
C ARG A 248 -4.29 4.28 0.79
N LEU A 249 -3.58 5.40 0.98
CA LEU A 249 -3.05 5.83 2.27
C LEU A 249 -4.13 6.23 3.30
N GLN A 250 -5.35 6.54 2.85
CA GLN A 250 -6.49 6.88 3.71
C GLN A 250 -7.27 5.65 4.18
N ILE A 251 -7.22 4.55 3.44
CA ILE A 251 -8.03 3.36 3.73
C ILE A 251 -7.35 2.53 4.82
N PRO A 252 -8.03 2.22 5.94
CA PRO A 252 -7.55 1.24 6.92
C PRO A 252 -7.26 -0.09 6.23
N GLU A 253 -6.21 -0.79 6.67
CA GLU A 253 -5.73 -2.01 6.01
C GLU A 253 -6.84 -3.08 6.03
N GLY A 254 -7.45 -3.37 4.88
CA GLY A 254 -8.50 -4.39 4.75
C GLY A 254 -7.98 -5.81 4.59
N ALA A 255 -6.71 -6.06 4.89
CA ALA A 255 -6.01 -7.31 4.70
C ALA A 255 -5.24 -7.68 5.97
N ALA A 256 -4.88 -8.95 6.14
CA ALA A 256 -4.11 -9.39 7.31
C ALA A 256 -2.82 -8.56 7.44
N SER A 257 -2.56 -8.05 8.64
CA SER A 257 -1.41 -7.23 8.99
C SER A 257 -0.21 -8.09 9.37
N ILE A 258 1.01 -7.52 9.34
CA ILE A 258 2.26 -8.29 9.46
C ILE A 258 2.32 -9.01 10.83
N GLN A 259 2.44 -10.35 10.82
CA GLN A 259 2.72 -11.18 12.00
C GLN A 259 4.23 -11.30 12.27
N GLN A 260 4.97 -10.19 12.28
CA GLN A 260 6.37 -10.19 12.69
C GLN A 260 6.47 -10.11 14.22
N ASN A 261 7.36 -10.91 14.80
CA ASN A 261 7.75 -10.79 16.21
C ASN A 261 8.59 -9.52 16.38
N GLY A 262 7.91 -8.39 16.61
CA GLY A 262 8.51 -7.09 16.84
C GLY A 262 7.81 -6.34 17.98
N SER A 263 8.47 -5.33 18.53
CA SER A 263 7.91 -4.49 19.61
C SER A 263 7.01 -3.41 19.02
N TYR A 264 5.81 -3.81 18.60
CA TYR A 264 4.80 -2.89 18.09
C TYR A 264 4.16 -2.13 19.24
N LEU A 265 4.34 -0.81 19.23
CA LEU A 265 3.77 0.12 20.19
C LEU A 265 2.84 1.11 19.46
N PRO A 266 1.91 1.78 20.15
CA PRO A 266 1.17 2.89 19.55
C PRO A 266 2.11 3.87 18.86
N TYR A 267 1.71 4.37 17.69
CA TYR A 267 2.50 5.39 16.99
C TYR A 267 2.70 6.61 17.91
N PRO A 268 3.93 7.14 18.05
CA PRO A 268 4.22 8.08 19.13
C PRO A 268 3.54 9.42 18.87
N ASP A 269 3.29 10.19 19.92
CA ASP A 269 2.64 11.50 19.81
C ASP A 269 3.62 12.54 19.26
N ARG A 270 3.12 13.71 18.82
CA ARG A 270 3.99 14.82 18.45
C ARG A 270 4.88 15.20 19.64
N GLY A 271 6.16 15.42 19.39
CA GLY A 271 7.15 15.78 20.41
C GLY A 271 7.78 14.57 21.10
N ASP A 272 7.25 13.37 20.91
CA ASP A 272 7.82 12.14 21.47
C ASP A 272 8.78 11.47 20.47
N ILE A 273 9.96 11.10 20.97
CA ILE A 273 10.84 10.15 20.30
C ILE A 273 10.43 8.72 20.71
N PRO A 274 10.07 7.83 19.77
CA PRO A 274 9.74 6.44 20.11
C PRO A 274 10.95 5.68 20.65
N LEU A 275 10.68 4.51 21.22
CA LEU A 275 11.73 3.51 21.43
C LEU A 275 12.24 3.01 20.06
N ILE A 276 13.38 3.54 19.63
CA ILE A 276 14.09 3.07 18.44
C ILE A 276 15.03 1.94 18.87
N GLN A 277 14.69 0.71 18.52
CA GLN A 277 15.51 -0.44 18.88
C GLN A 277 16.78 -0.46 18.03
N PRO A 278 17.95 -0.82 18.61
CA PRO A 278 19.11 -1.15 17.81
C PRO A 278 18.75 -2.24 16.81
N GLY A 279 19.06 -2.01 15.54
CA GLY A 279 18.70 -2.90 14.46
C GLY A 279 19.48 -2.58 13.20
N LEU A 280 19.05 -3.17 12.08
CA LEU A 280 19.65 -2.92 10.78
C LEU A 280 21.14 -3.31 10.70
N GLY A 281 21.65 -4.13 11.63
CA GLY A 281 23.04 -4.62 11.61
C GLY A 281 23.37 -5.46 10.38
N PHE A 282 22.35 -5.99 9.71
CA PHE A 282 22.49 -6.72 8.44
C PHE A 282 22.88 -5.82 7.26
N LEU A 283 22.61 -4.50 7.31
CA LEU A 283 22.96 -3.58 6.22
C LEU A 283 24.48 -3.43 6.08
N SER A 284 24.98 -3.05 4.90
CA SER A 284 26.42 -2.85 4.69
C SER A 284 26.97 -1.82 5.68
N PRO A 285 28.22 -1.95 6.17
CA PRO A 285 28.88 -0.90 6.95
C PRO A 285 28.87 0.47 6.27
N ASP A 286 28.83 0.49 4.93
CA ASP A 286 28.75 1.71 4.12
C ASP A 286 27.36 2.38 4.14
N ILE A 287 26.38 1.75 4.81
CA ILE A 287 25.17 2.44 5.28
C ILE A 287 25.48 3.11 6.63
N LEU A 288 25.82 4.40 6.59
CA LEU A 288 26.26 5.20 7.73
C LEU A 288 25.17 5.39 8.80
N SER A 289 23.92 5.48 8.38
CA SER A 289 22.77 5.67 9.26
C SER A 289 21.51 5.14 8.58
N GLY A 290 20.59 4.63 9.39
CA GLY A 290 19.32 4.13 8.93
C GLY A 290 18.27 4.19 10.03
N CYS A 291 17.04 4.50 9.64
CA CYS A 291 15.87 4.37 10.50
C CYS A 291 14.74 3.73 9.69
N VAL A 292 14.15 2.66 10.22
CA VAL A 292 13.01 1.95 9.64
C VAL A 292 11.86 1.95 10.64
N CYS A 293 10.67 2.31 10.17
CA CYS A 293 9.41 2.23 10.90
C CYS A 293 8.46 1.30 10.15
N LEU A 294 8.15 0.16 10.73
CA LEU A 294 7.10 -0.74 10.24
C LEU A 294 5.77 -0.36 10.88
N SER A 295 4.68 -0.36 10.12
CA SER A 295 3.34 -0.24 10.67
C SER A 295 2.59 -1.55 10.62
N THR A 296 1.78 -1.79 11.64
CA THR A 296 0.71 -2.78 11.65
C THR A 296 -0.55 -2.13 12.22
N VAL A 297 -1.71 -2.76 12.04
CA VAL A 297 -2.95 -2.36 12.70
C VAL A 297 -3.29 -3.41 13.74
N ARG A 298 -3.54 -2.98 14.98
CA ARG A 298 -4.08 -3.79 16.08
C ARG A 298 -5.14 -2.99 16.83
N ASP A 299 -6.24 -3.64 17.15
CA ASP A 299 -7.46 -3.09 17.75
C ASP A 299 -7.97 -1.82 17.04
N GLY A 300 -7.96 -1.83 15.70
CA GLY A 300 -8.34 -0.69 14.86
C GLY A 300 -7.39 0.51 14.95
N ARG A 301 -6.23 0.36 15.60
CA ARG A 301 -5.23 1.42 15.78
C ARG A 301 -3.93 1.08 15.08
N LEU A 302 -3.30 2.10 14.48
CA LEU A 302 -1.97 1.97 13.92
C LEU A 302 -0.95 1.83 15.05
N GLN A 303 -0.22 0.72 15.02
CA GLN A 303 0.96 0.49 15.82
C GLN A 303 2.20 0.54 14.93
N SER A 304 3.32 0.87 15.53
CA SER A 304 4.60 1.00 14.85
C SER A 304 5.72 0.33 15.61
N TRP A 305 6.67 -0.19 14.86
CA TRP A 305 7.91 -0.74 15.37
C TRP A 305 9.09 -0.04 14.69
N TRP A 306 10.03 0.47 15.49
CA TRP A 306 11.12 1.34 15.05
C TRP A 306 12.47 0.64 15.25
N LEU A 307 13.25 0.59 14.18
CA LEU A 307 14.60 0.05 14.15
C LEU A 307 15.58 1.11 13.67
N GLY A 308 16.77 1.16 14.26
CA GLY A 308 17.75 2.19 13.97
C GLY A 308 19.19 1.70 13.97
N ARG A 309 19.98 2.32 13.09
CA ARG A 309 21.44 2.37 13.12
C ARG A 309 21.82 3.85 13.08
N GLU A 310 22.45 4.38 14.13
CA GLU A 310 22.79 5.81 14.21
C GLU A 310 21.58 6.72 13.88
N ALA A 311 20.37 6.32 14.31
CA ALA A 311 19.13 6.84 13.75
C ALA A 311 18.82 8.30 14.15
N ILE A 312 19.26 8.73 15.34
CA ILE A 312 19.10 10.08 15.88
C ILE A 312 20.31 10.98 15.62
N ALA A 313 21.42 10.41 15.10
CA ALA A 313 22.64 11.16 14.88
C ALA A 313 22.40 12.37 13.95
N PRO A 314 22.88 13.57 14.29
CA PRO A 314 22.76 14.74 13.43
C PRO A 314 23.59 14.54 12.16
N ARG A 315 22.93 14.58 11.00
CA ARG A 315 23.59 14.41 9.68
C ARG A 315 23.19 15.56 8.77
N GLN A 316 24.11 15.97 7.91
CA GLN A 316 23.85 17.02 6.94
C GLN A 316 23.02 16.45 5.77
N LEU A 317 21.69 16.58 5.84
CA LEU A 317 20.76 16.05 4.83
C LEU A 317 20.12 17.19 4.02
N TRP A 318 20.64 17.42 2.82
CA TRP A 318 20.17 18.51 1.96
C TRP A 318 18.90 18.12 1.24
N SER A 319 19.03 17.53 0.04
CA SER A 319 17.92 17.33 -0.87
C SER A 319 16.81 16.42 -0.33
N SER A 320 17.13 15.48 0.55
CA SER A 320 16.15 14.58 1.18
C SER A 320 15.19 15.30 2.13
N THR A 321 15.50 16.52 2.61
CA THR A 321 14.59 17.30 3.48
C THR A 321 13.65 18.24 2.72
N LYS A 322 13.75 18.36 1.40
CA LYS A 322 13.04 19.40 0.62
C LYS A 322 11.51 19.24 0.61
N PHE A 323 10.99 18.07 1.03
CA PHE A 323 9.55 17.88 1.21
C PHE A 323 9.01 18.51 2.51
N VAL A 324 9.87 18.78 3.49
CA VAL A 324 9.49 19.35 4.79
C VAL A 324 8.88 20.76 4.68
N PRO A 325 9.49 21.74 3.96
CA PRO A 325 8.86 23.05 3.81
C PRO A 325 7.55 23.00 2.99
N LEU A 326 7.37 22.00 2.12
CA LEU A 326 6.08 21.76 1.44
C LEU A 326 5.01 21.32 2.45
N LEU A 327 5.32 20.38 3.35
CA LEU A 327 4.41 19.94 4.42
C LEU A 327 4.02 21.10 5.33
N ASN A 328 5.00 21.91 5.75
CA ASN A 328 4.74 23.07 6.58
C ASN A 328 3.84 24.10 5.85
N THR A 329 4.12 24.40 4.57
CA THR A 329 3.27 25.28 3.76
C THR A 329 1.83 24.77 3.66
N ILE A 330 1.64 23.44 3.52
CA ILE A 330 0.30 22.81 3.51
C ILE A 330 -0.40 23.03 4.85
N ALA A 331 0.26 22.72 5.97
CA ALA A 331 -0.30 22.90 7.31
C ALA A 331 -0.70 24.36 7.55
N GLN A 332 0.17 25.31 7.22
CA GLN A 332 -0.12 26.74 7.37
C GLN A 332 -1.32 27.18 6.51
N ALA A 333 -1.39 26.75 5.25
CA ALA A 333 -2.48 27.12 4.36
C ALA A 333 -3.82 26.55 4.85
N ASN A 334 -3.85 25.27 5.27
CA ASN A 334 -5.06 24.63 5.76
C ASN A 334 -5.51 25.16 7.13
N ARG A 335 -4.61 25.66 7.97
CA ARG A 335 -4.97 26.38 9.20
C ARG A 335 -5.75 27.66 8.90
N ILE A 336 -5.44 28.35 7.82
CA ILE A 336 -6.07 29.62 7.40
C ILE A 336 -7.37 29.38 6.59
N ALA A 337 -7.39 28.31 5.81
CA ALA A 337 -8.49 27.97 4.90
C ALA A 337 -8.57 26.45 4.73
N PRO A 338 -9.16 25.71 5.70
CA PRO A 338 -9.22 24.24 5.67
C PRO A 338 -10.04 23.70 4.48
N GLU A 339 -10.96 24.48 3.95
CA GLU A 339 -11.77 24.16 2.78
C GLU A 339 -11.01 24.27 1.45
N VAL A 340 -9.88 24.99 1.42
CA VAL A 340 -9.14 25.26 0.18
C VAL A 340 -8.16 24.13 -0.12
N GLU A 341 -8.36 23.47 -1.25
CA GLU A 341 -7.43 22.48 -1.80
C GLU A 341 -6.15 23.17 -2.30
N ILE A 342 -5.01 22.88 -1.66
CA ILE A 342 -3.73 23.52 -2.01
C ILE A 342 -3.31 23.27 -3.47
N GLY A 343 -3.75 22.15 -4.07
CA GLY A 343 -3.52 21.85 -5.48
C GLY A 343 -4.12 22.88 -6.44
N ARG A 344 -5.11 23.67 -5.98
CA ARG A 344 -5.72 24.77 -6.73
C ARG A 344 -5.02 26.11 -6.51
N CYS A 345 -4.10 26.18 -5.55
CA CYS A 345 -3.35 27.39 -5.26
C CYS A 345 -2.17 27.60 -6.22
N ARG A 346 -1.76 28.85 -6.37
CA ARG A 346 -0.60 29.28 -7.13
C ARG A 346 0.40 29.99 -6.23
N ILE A 347 1.67 29.95 -6.61
CA ILE A 347 2.75 30.69 -5.95
C ILE A 347 3.23 31.78 -6.90
N ARG A 348 3.34 33.00 -6.39
CA ARG A 348 3.73 34.17 -7.19
C ARG A 348 4.60 35.13 -6.36
N PRO A 349 5.36 36.03 -7.01
CA PRO A 349 5.95 37.17 -6.32
C PRO A 349 4.87 38.01 -5.62
N ALA A 350 5.19 38.56 -4.45
CA ALA A 350 4.25 39.36 -3.68
C ALA A 350 3.69 40.53 -4.51
N GLY A 351 2.36 40.66 -4.54
CA GLY A 351 1.66 41.66 -5.35
C GLY A 351 1.71 41.45 -6.88
N GLY A 352 2.36 40.38 -7.36
CA GLY A 352 2.46 40.07 -8.79
C GLY A 352 1.18 39.46 -9.37
N GLU A 353 1.07 39.47 -10.71
CA GLU A 353 0.03 38.75 -11.44
C GLU A 353 0.47 37.34 -11.83
N GLY A 354 -0.50 36.46 -12.09
CA GLY A 354 -0.20 35.07 -12.44
C GLY A 354 0.37 34.24 -11.28
N GLY A 355 1.39 33.43 -11.57
CA GLY A 355 2.03 32.51 -10.62
C GLY A 355 2.14 31.09 -11.17
N PHE A 356 2.73 30.19 -10.40
CA PHE A 356 2.95 28.78 -10.76
C PHE A 356 2.04 27.88 -9.93
N PRO A 357 1.40 26.83 -10.51
CA PRO A 357 0.61 25.89 -9.74
C PRO A 357 1.44 25.23 -8.64
N PHE A 358 0.92 25.18 -7.40
CA PHE A 358 1.61 24.54 -6.28
C PHE A 358 2.11 23.14 -6.62
N TYR A 359 1.24 22.32 -7.24
CA TYR A 359 1.56 20.95 -7.62
C TYR A 359 2.77 20.86 -8.58
N ASN A 360 2.89 21.77 -9.54
CA ASN A 360 3.98 21.74 -10.50
C ASN A 360 5.33 22.02 -9.82
N LEU A 361 5.36 22.99 -8.92
CA LEU A 361 6.55 23.32 -8.14
C LEU A 361 6.95 22.18 -7.19
N ALA A 362 5.97 21.62 -6.47
CA ALA A 362 6.17 20.47 -5.62
C ALA A 362 6.71 19.28 -6.41
N ARG A 363 6.17 19.01 -7.61
CA ARG A 363 6.66 17.96 -8.51
C ARG A 363 8.10 18.22 -8.94
N SER A 364 8.45 19.42 -9.41
CA SER A 364 9.82 19.75 -9.83
C SER A 364 10.86 19.61 -8.70
N ILE A 365 10.45 19.84 -7.44
CA ILE A 365 11.32 19.57 -6.28
C ILE A 365 11.66 18.08 -6.16
N MET A 366 10.69 17.18 -6.44
CA MET A 366 10.86 15.73 -6.34
C MET A 366 11.55 15.13 -7.57
N THR A 367 11.23 15.64 -8.77
CA THR A 367 11.68 15.04 -10.04
C THR A 367 13.02 15.57 -10.53
N TYR A 368 13.53 16.67 -9.97
CA TYR A 368 14.71 17.38 -10.46
C TYR A 368 14.63 17.73 -11.95
N ASP A 369 13.42 17.88 -12.49
CA ASP A 369 13.22 18.12 -13.93
C ASP A 369 13.64 19.52 -14.39
N ASN A 370 13.90 20.42 -13.43
CA ASN A 370 14.36 21.79 -13.63
C ASN A 370 13.51 22.59 -14.64
N ARG A 371 12.23 22.22 -14.81
CA ARG A 371 11.33 22.87 -15.79
C ARG A 371 10.95 24.29 -15.41
N VAL A 372 10.92 24.60 -14.11
CA VAL A 372 10.59 25.92 -13.59
C VAL A 372 11.83 26.60 -13.01
N ALA A 373 12.49 25.92 -12.07
CA ALA A 373 13.76 26.27 -11.47
C ALA A 373 14.37 25.01 -10.86
N THR A 374 15.61 25.12 -10.35
CA THR A 374 16.27 24.01 -9.67
C THR A 374 15.47 23.55 -8.46
N SER A 375 15.59 22.26 -8.11
CA SER A 375 14.99 21.71 -6.88
C SER A 375 15.45 22.48 -5.62
N ASN A 376 16.69 22.97 -5.59
CA ASN A 376 17.24 23.78 -4.49
C ASN A 376 16.53 25.15 -4.39
N ALA A 377 16.49 25.93 -5.47
CA ALA A 377 15.88 27.26 -5.47
C ALA A 377 14.37 27.21 -5.17
N LEU A 378 13.68 26.18 -5.65
CA LEU A 378 12.27 25.94 -5.32
C LEU A 378 12.07 25.60 -3.84
N ALA A 379 12.87 24.68 -3.28
CA ALA A 379 12.75 24.33 -1.86
C ALA A 379 13.14 25.50 -0.94
N ALA A 380 14.16 26.28 -1.32
CA ALA A 380 14.53 27.51 -0.63
C ALA A 380 13.39 28.55 -0.68
N MET A 381 12.66 28.64 -1.79
CA MET A 381 11.43 29.43 -1.90
C MET A 381 10.33 28.93 -0.95
N PHE A 382 10.11 27.63 -0.80
CA PHE A 382 9.09 27.15 0.16
C PHE A 382 9.48 27.40 1.62
N LYS A 383 10.79 27.36 1.96
CA LYS A 383 11.25 27.83 3.28
C LYS A 383 10.94 29.30 3.54
N ARG A 384 10.54 30.08 2.52
CA ARG A 384 10.17 31.48 2.66
C ARG A 384 8.77 31.72 3.19
N PHE A 385 7.92 30.70 3.30
CA PHE A 385 6.61 30.85 3.95
C PHE A 385 6.68 30.84 5.48
N GLU A 386 7.86 30.72 6.08
CA GLU A 386 8.08 30.73 7.53
C GLU A 386 9.45 31.34 7.86
N THR A 387 9.68 31.73 9.12
CA THR A 387 11.06 32.02 9.56
C THR A 387 11.84 30.73 9.74
N PRO A 388 13.16 30.69 9.44
CA PRO A 388 13.96 29.48 9.60
C PRO A 388 13.86 28.89 11.01
N GLU A 389 13.85 29.73 12.05
CA GLU A 389 13.74 29.32 13.45
C GLU A 389 12.37 28.72 13.79
N SER A 390 11.29 29.27 13.21
CA SER A 390 9.93 28.76 13.45
C SER A 390 9.68 27.46 12.68
N LEU A 391 10.25 27.32 11.48
CA LEU A 391 10.20 26.07 10.72
C LEU A 391 11.00 24.96 11.40
N GLU A 392 12.15 25.29 11.99
CA GLU A 392 12.94 24.36 12.80
C GLU A 392 12.17 23.91 14.04
N ARG A 393 11.61 24.85 14.83
CA ARG A 393 10.76 24.52 15.98
C ARG A 393 9.57 23.66 15.58
N TRP A 394 8.91 23.99 14.47
CA TRP A 394 7.82 23.17 13.95
C TRP A 394 8.25 21.73 13.66
N MET A 395 9.47 21.52 13.18
CA MET A 395 10.01 20.17 12.96
C MET A 395 10.35 19.48 14.30
N GLN A 396 10.97 20.19 15.24
CA GLN A 396 11.25 19.69 16.60
C GLN A 396 9.96 19.29 17.33
N ASP A 397 8.91 20.09 17.24
CA ASP A 397 7.59 19.81 17.84
C ASP A 397 6.92 18.56 17.24
N LEU A 398 7.24 18.20 15.99
CA LEU A 398 6.68 17.00 15.35
C LEU A 398 7.47 15.74 15.70
N THR A 399 8.80 15.83 15.76
CA THR A 399 9.68 14.65 15.91
C THR A 399 10.16 14.42 17.34
N GLY A 400 10.15 15.46 18.18
CA GLY A 400 10.74 15.45 19.53
C GLY A 400 12.26 15.61 19.55
N ASN A 401 12.92 15.70 18.39
CA ASN A 401 14.37 15.79 18.35
C ASN A 401 14.85 17.25 18.44
N GLU A 402 15.05 17.74 19.66
CA GLU A 402 15.54 19.10 19.92
C GLU A 402 16.96 19.36 19.40
N SER A 403 17.72 18.31 19.07
CA SER A 403 19.10 18.43 18.58
C SER A 403 19.21 18.74 17.08
N LEU A 404 18.10 18.68 16.34
CA LEU A 404 18.11 18.98 14.90
C LEU A 404 18.30 20.49 14.64
N ALA A 405 18.97 20.81 13.54
CA ALA A 405 19.06 22.14 12.97
C ALA A 405 18.47 22.16 11.55
N PHE A 406 17.52 23.04 11.25
CA PHE A 406 16.81 23.06 9.95
C PHE A 406 16.67 24.45 9.32
N GLN A 407 17.69 25.28 9.52
CA GLN A 407 17.72 26.68 9.11
C GLN A 407 18.50 26.94 7.81
N GLY A 408 18.95 25.94 7.06
CA GLY A 408 19.81 26.12 5.87
C GLY A 408 19.09 26.36 4.53
N ARG A 409 19.77 27.01 3.57
CA ARG A 409 19.25 27.45 2.24
C ARG A 409 19.40 26.48 1.07
N TYR A 410 19.82 25.23 1.30
CA TYR A 410 20.09 24.27 0.20
C TYR A 410 21.11 24.75 -0.84
N GLY A 411 21.99 25.70 -0.48
CA GLY A 411 23.05 26.21 -1.35
C GLY A 411 22.63 27.17 -2.45
N GLU A 412 21.35 27.53 -2.58
CA GLU A 412 20.87 28.45 -3.63
C GLU A 412 19.95 29.55 -3.08
N VAL A 413 19.81 30.63 -3.85
CA VAL A 413 18.81 31.67 -3.60
C VAL A 413 17.40 31.16 -3.90
N ALA A 414 16.38 31.79 -3.30
CA ALA A 414 15.02 31.36 -3.55
C ALA A 414 14.60 31.74 -4.97
N PHE A 415 13.88 30.85 -5.67
CA PHE A 415 13.33 31.15 -7.00
C PHE A 415 12.45 32.41 -7.01
N ILE A 416 11.64 32.57 -5.95
CA ILE A 416 10.93 33.81 -5.65
C ILE A 416 11.31 34.19 -4.21
N GLU A 417 11.95 35.35 -4.04
CA GLU A 417 12.43 35.79 -2.71
C GLU A 417 11.30 36.19 -1.75
N ASN A 418 10.22 36.77 -2.28
CA ASN A 418 9.04 37.15 -1.51
C ASN A 418 7.79 36.47 -2.08
N PRO A 419 7.62 35.14 -1.86
CA PRO A 419 6.49 34.43 -2.41
C PRO A 419 5.21 34.69 -1.62
N GLU A 420 4.09 34.62 -2.34
CA GLU A 420 2.75 34.52 -1.79
C GLU A 420 2.06 33.27 -2.30
N LEU A 421 1.32 32.60 -1.42
CA LEU A 421 0.40 31.52 -1.80
C LEU A 421 -0.96 32.16 -2.06
N TRP A 422 -1.47 31.99 -3.27
CA TRP A 422 -2.66 32.68 -3.77
C TRP A 422 -3.68 31.70 -4.32
N HIS A 423 -4.95 31.85 -3.94
CA HIS A 423 -6.06 31.10 -4.51
C HIS A 423 -6.68 31.89 -5.68
N PRO A 424 -6.54 31.42 -6.93
CA PRO A 424 -6.86 32.22 -8.12
C PRO A 424 -8.36 32.53 -8.24
N THR A 425 -9.23 31.58 -7.90
CA THR A 425 -10.69 31.74 -8.07
C THR A 425 -11.29 32.71 -7.06
N THR A 426 -10.85 32.63 -5.79
CA THR A 426 -11.36 33.51 -4.72
C THR A 426 -10.56 34.79 -4.59
N LYS A 427 -9.49 34.95 -5.39
CA LYS A 427 -8.55 36.08 -5.31
C LYS A 427 -8.05 36.32 -3.87
N ARG A 428 -7.84 35.24 -3.12
CA ARG A 428 -7.43 35.27 -1.71
C ARG A 428 -5.96 34.94 -1.58
N GLN A 429 -5.22 35.81 -0.91
CA GLN A 429 -3.88 35.51 -0.42
C GLN A 429 -3.99 34.66 0.85
N LEU A 430 -3.38 33.47 0.82
CA LEU A 430 -3.38 32.55 1.96
C LEU A 430 -2.12 32.73 2.80
N LEU A 431 -0.94 32.82 2.18
CA LEU A 431 0.34 32.94 2.86
C LEU A 431 1.21 34.01 2.21
N LYS A 432 2.16 34.56 2.98
CA LYS A 432 3.21 35.47 2.51
C LYS A 432 4.50 35.30 3.28
N SER A 433 5.60 35.66 2.63
CA SER A 433 6.93 35.67 3.25
C SER A 433 7.03 36.62 4.45
N PRO A 434 7.60 36.20 5.59
CA PRO A 434 7.88 37.08 6.71
C PRO A 434 9.14 37.94 6.47
N MET A 435 9.17 39.16 7.02
CA MET A 435 10.31 40.09 6.93
C MET A 435 11.36 39.84 8.02
N ARG A 436 12.19 38.79 7.89
CA ARG A 436 13.53 38.62 8.51
C ARG A 436 14.00 37.18 8.34
N GLN A 437 15.31 36.98 8.18
CA GLN A 437 15.89 35.66 7.94
C GLN A 437 17.32 35.58 8.47
N LYS A 438 17.57 34.79 9.51
CA LYS A 438 18.91 34.26 9.81
C LYS A 438 18.96 32.81 9.35
N TRP A 439 19.98 32.46 8.59
CA TRP A 439 20.16 31.11 8.07
C TRP A 439 21.22 30.38 8.87
N GLY A 440 21.06 29.08 8.96
CA GLY A 440 21.94 28.18 9.69
C GLY A 440 22.17 26.88 8.93
N GLN A 441 22.35 25.80 9.69
CA GLN A 441 22.64 24.47 9.14
C GLN A 441 21.37 23.67 8.84
N ASN A 442 21.54 22.51 8.18
CA ASN A 442 20.50 21.51 7.94
C ASN A 442 20.99 20.15 8.47
N LEU A 443 21.19 20.08 9.79
CA LEU A 443 21.56 18.86 10.50
C LEU A 443 20.29 18.17 10.98
N VAL A 444 19.88 17.10 10.32
CA VAL A 444 18.70 16.31 10.69
C VAL A 444 19.07 14.82 10.73
N SER A 445 18.30 14.03 11.44
CA SER A 445 18.57 12.59 11.58
C SER A 445 17.76 11.75 10.57
N THR A 446 18.15 10.49 10.37
CA THR A 446 17.34 9.55 9.58
C THR A 446 16.00 9.25 10.26
N TYR A 447 15.95 9.29 11.59
CA TYR A 447 14.71 9.24 12.37
C TYR A 447 13.77 10.38 12.00
N ASP A 448 14.25 11.63 11.95
CA ASP A 448 13.38 12.79 11.69
C ASP A 448 12.70 12.69 10.31
N LEU A 449 13.45 12.28 9.28
CA LEU A 449 12.90 12.08 7.94
C LEU A 449 11.92 10.90 7.88
N THR A 450 12.27 9.77 8.50
CA THR A 450 11.38 8.60 8.60
C THR A 450 10.10 8.94 9.36
N ARG A 451 10.20 9.75 10.42
CA ARG A 451 9.09 10.27 11.20
C ARG A 451 8.17 11.15 10.34
N LEU A 452 8.71 12.15 9.66
CA LEU A 452 7.91 13.06 8.84
C LEU A 452 7.26 12.38 7.64
N ILE A 453 7.96 11.47 6.94
CA ILE A 453 7.38 10.76 5.79
C ILE A 453 6.28 9.77 6.23
N THR A 454 6.44 9.12 7.39
CA THR A 454 5.38 8.25 7.94
C THR A 454 4.21 9.04 8.50
N MET A 455 4.43 10.20 9.12
CA MET A 455 3.35 11.12 9.51
C MET A 455 2.56 11.59 8.28
N ALA A 456 3.24 11.96 7.19
CA ALA A 456 2.58 12.34 5.95
C ALA A 456 1.85 11.17 5.28
N GLY A 457 2.47 9.99 5.18
CA GLY A 457 1.86 8.83 4.55
C GLY A 457 0.69 8.26 5.34
N TRP A 458 0.80 8.18 6.66
CA TRP A 458 -0.23 7.56 7.51
C TRP A 458 -1.17 8.56 8.17
N HIS A 459 -1.09 9.84 7.83
CA HIS A 459 -1.78 10.95 8.51
C HIS A 459 -3.21 10.64 8.96
N TRP A 460 -4.05 10.08 8.08
CA TRP A 460 -5.46 9.81 8.38
C TRP A 460 -5.71 8.56 9.22
N ARG A 461 -4.72 7.67 9.31
CA ARG A 461 -4.72 6.47 10.16
C ARG A 461 -4.17 6.76 11.55
N LEU A 462 -3.45 7.87 11.72
CA LEU A 462 -2.86 8.27 13.00
C LEU A 462 -3.91 8.90 13.93
N PRO A 463 -3.77 8.79 15.26
CA PRO A 463 -4.50 9.61 16.22
C PRO A 463 -4.22 11.11 16.03
N THR A 464 -5.18 11.99 16.33
CA THR A 464 -5.03 13.46 16.15
C THR A 464 -3.78 14.04 16.82
N ARG A 465 -3.39 13.51 17.98
CA ARG A 465 -2.18 13.91 18.73
C ARG A 465 -0.86 13.52 18.06
N SER A 466 -0.89 12.58 17.11
CA SER A 466 0.28 12.10 16.37
C SER A 466 0.31 12.59 14.92
N ARG A 467 -0.71 13.32 14.46
CA ARG A 467 -0.80 13.89 13.11
C ARG A 467 0.01 15.16 12.98
N ILE A 468 0.36 15.53 11.74
CA ILE A 468 0.78 16.90 11.44
C ILE A 468 -0.45 17.82 11.69
N PRO A 469 -0.33 18.95 12.41
CA PRO A 469 -1.48 19.80 12.68
C PRO A 469 -2.05 20.41 11.40
N ASP A 470 -3.36 20.67 11.40
CA ASP A 470 -4.13 21.43 10.40
C ASP A 470 -4.22 20.84 8.97
N ILE A 471 -3.36 19.89 8.58
CA ILE A 471 -3.37 19.30 7.24
C ILE A 471 -4.70 18.60 6.94
N GLN A 472 -5.25 18.88 5.75
CA GLN A 472 -6.47 18.28 5.20
C GLN A 472 -6.18 17.26 4.10
N ALA A 473 -7.08 16.26 3.94
CA ALA A 473 -6.84 15.11 3.08
C ALA A 473 -6.68 15.50 1.61
N HIS A 474 -7.52 16.45 1.17
CA HIS A 474 -7.50 17.00 -0.18
C HIS A 474 -6.18 17.72 -0.50
N SER A 475 -5.53 18.33 0.48
CA SER A 475 -4.30 19.10 0.26
C SER A 475 -3.06 18.22 0.27
N LEU A 476 -3.02 17.20 1.16
CA LEU A 476 -1.92 16.23 1.20
C LEU A 476 -1.82 15.38 -0.08
N LYS A 477 -2.95 15.14 -0.76
CA LYS A 477 -3.01 14.45 -2.06
C LYS A 477 -2.04 15.04 -3.10
N SER A 478 -1.89 16.37 -3.13
CA SER A 478 -0.99 17.03 -4.09
C SER A 478 0.47 16.69 -3.83
N LEU A 479 0.88 16.69 -2.56
CA LEU A 479 2.24 16.33 -2.15
C LEU A 479 2.51 14.83 -2.35
N VAL A 480 1.58 13.96 -1.94
CA VAL A 480 1.68 12.51 -2.17
C VAL A 480 1.86 12.20 -3.64
N LYS A 481 1.10 12.87 -4.52
CA LYS A 481 1.23 12.72 -5.98
C LYS A 481 2.58 13.21 -6.49
N ALA A 482 3.14 14.27 -5.92
CA ALA A 482 4.46 14.78 -6.28
C ALA A 482 5.58 13.82 -5.83
N MET A 483 5.56 13.39 -4.56
CA MET A 483 6.53 12.45 -4.00
C MET A 483 6.45 11.07 -4.64
N GLY A 484 5.25 10.66 -5.10
CA GLY A 484 5.08 9.42 -5.85
C GLY A 484 5.78 9.40 -7.21
N ALA A 485 6.21 10.57 -7.70
CA ALA A 485 6.92 10.75 -8.95
C ALA A 485 8.42 11.05 -8.79
N ASP A 486 8.96 10.99 -7.57
CA ASP A 486 10.40 11.10 -7.30
C ASP A 486 11.20 10.13 -8.19
N THR A 487 12.38 10.56 -8.63
CA THR A 487 13.18 9.84 -9.64
C THR A 487 13.76 8.55 -9.12
N ALA A 488 14.10 8.52 -7.83
CA ALA A 488 14.70 7.39 -7.16
C ALA A 488 13.66 6.28 -6.94
N ARG A 489 13.73 5.23 -7.76
CA ARG A 489 12.76 4.13 -7.74
C ARG A 489 13.31 2.86 -7.06
N TYR A 490 14.16 2.98 -6.03
CA TYR A 490 14.78 1.80 -5.39
C TYR A 490 13.77 0.79 -4.85
N ALA A 491 12.64 1.24 -4.29
CA ALA A 491 11.58 0.32 -3.86
C ALA A 491 10.98 -0.49 -5.03
N ASP A 492 10.83 0.14 -6.21
CA ASP A 492 10.36 -0.57 -7.41
C ASP A 492 11.42 -1.57 -7.89
N VAL A 493 12.70 -1.17 -7.90
CA VAL A 493 13.84 -2.02 -8.27
C VAL A 493 13.92 -3.23 -7.35
N ALA A 494 13.77 -3.03 -6.04
CA ALA A 494 13.76 -4.10 -5.05
C ALA A 494 12.60 -5.08 -5.27
N LEU A 495 11.37 -4.59 -5.48
CA LEU A 495 10.22 -5.46 -5.77
C LEU A 495 10.39 -6.23 -7.09
N GLU A 496 11.05 -5.65 -8.08
CA GLU A 496 11.40 -6.33 -9.34
C GLU A 496 12.47 -7.41 -9.14
N ALA A 497 13.56 -7.09 -8.43
CA ALA A 497 14.64 -8.02 -8.12
C ALA A 497 14.17 -9.23 -7.28
N LEU A 498 13.19 -9.01 -6.39
CA LEU A 498 12.55 -10.07 -5.60
C LEU A 498 11.52 -10.90 -6.41
N GLY A 499 11.32 -10.60 -7.70
CA GLY A 499 10.33 -11.25 -8.56
C GLY A 499 8.88 -10.99 -8.14
N LEU A 500 8.64 -9.94 -7.34
CA LEU A 500 7.35 -9.59 -6.76
C LEU A 500 6.53 -8.62 -7.62
N ARG A 501 7.13 -8.01 -8.65
CA ARG A 501 6.50 -7.02 -9.53
C ARG A 501 5.08 -7.38 -9.97
N ASN A 502 4.84 -8.63 -10.39
CA ASN A 502 3.53 -9.06 -10.89
C ASN A 502 2.57 -9.56 -9.79
N TRP A 503 3.05 -9.64 -8.55
CA TRP A 503 2.31 -10.11 -7.37
C TRP A 503 1.79 -8.97 -6.51
N VAL A 504 2.45 -7.81 -6.59
CA VAL A 504 2.14 -6.60 -5.83
C VAL A 504 0.75 -6.07 -6.19
N LYS A 505 -0.09 -5.94 -5.17
CA LYS A 505 -1.39 -5.29 -5.21
C LYS A 505 -1.36 -3.99 -4.40
N SER A 506 -2.10 -2.98 -4.86
CA SER A 506 -2.26 -1.68 -4.20
C SER A 506 -0.93 -1.00 -3.78
N PRO A 507 0.09 -0.93 -4.65
CA PRO A 507 1.35 -0.28 -4.31
C PRO A 507 1.15 1.20 -3.96
N VAL A 508 1.95 1.67 -3.01
CA VAL A 508 2.22 3.08 -2.73
C VAL A 508 3.72 3.20 -2.53
N VAL A 509 4.36 4.07 -3.29
CA VAL A 509 5.80 4.39 -3.13
C VAL A 509 5.92 5.89 -3.24
N ILE A 510 6.09 6.56 -2.10
CA ILE A 510 6.44 7.98 -2.04
C ILE A 510 7.86 8.11 -1.50
N SER A 511 8.66 8.98 -2.08
CA SER A 511 10.05 9.16 -1.65
C SER A 511 10.55 10.58 -1.86
N LYS A 512 11.70 10.84 -1.24
CA LYS A 512 12.61 11.92 -1.59
C LYS A 512 14.04 11.43 -1.44
N SER A 513 14.79 11.42 -2.53
CA SER A 513 16.23 11.15 -2.49
C SER A 513 17.06 12.42 -2.29
N GLY A 514 18.29 12.26 -1.81
CA GLY A 514 19.36 13.25 -1.92
C GLY A 514 20.67 12.57 -2.29
N PHE A 515 21.46 13.21 -3.13
CA PHE A 515 22.70 12.66 -3.66
C PHE A 515 23.70 13.80 -3.88
N GLY A 516 24.97 13.54 -3.60
CA GLY A 516 26.07 14.44 -3.94
C GLY A 516 27.36 14.11 -3.20
N ARG A 517 28.48 14.62 -3.73
CA ARG A 517 29.78 14.60 -3.07
C ARG A 517 29.89 15.75 -2.08
N SER A 518 30.46 15.48 -0.92
CA SER A 518 30.79 16.48 0.08
C SER A 518 32.27 16.76 0.08
N ASP A 519 32.69 17.96 -0.32
CA ASP A 519 34.10 18.36 -0.29
C ASP A 519 34.66 18.33 1.14
N GLU A 520 33.87 18.77 2.13
CA GLU A 520 34.28 18.78 3.55
C GLU A 520 34.53 17.39 4.14
N ARG A 521 33.84 16.37 3.62
CA ARG A 521 33.90 14.98 4.12
C ARG A 521 34.65 14.05 3.17
N ASP A 522 35.10 14.61 2.06
CA ASP A 522 35.78 13.95 0.93
C ASP A 522 35.16 12.61 0.52
N ARG A 523 33.83 12.60 0.32
CA ARG A 523 33.08 11.38 -0.01
C ARG A 523 31.74 11.67 -0.67
N THR A 524 31.23 10.70 -1.41
CA THR A 524 29.89 10.71 -2.00
C THR A 524 28.87 10.13 -1.02
N GLU A 525 27.73 10.80 -0.88
CA GLU A 525 26.63 10.37 0.00
C GLU A 525 25.32 10.29 -0.78
N LEU A 526 24.55 9.23 -0.54
CA LEU A 526 23.22 9.01 -1.11
C LEU A 526 22.23 8.71 0.01
N THR A 527 21.23 9.57 0.14
CA THR A 527 20.11 9.41 1.07
C THR A 527 18.85 9.01 0.33
N TYR A 528 18.17 7.97 0.79
CA TYR A 528 16.85 7.59 0.30
C TYR A 528 15.86 7.55 1.45
N CYS A 529 14.92 8.50 1.46
CA CYS A 529 13.78 8.55 2.37
C CYS A 529 12.53 8.10 1.62
N ALA A 530 11.86 7.05 2.09
CA ALA A 530 10.72 6.47 1.40
C ALA A 530 9.65 5.95 2.37
N LEU A 531 8.40 5.97 1.90
CA LEU A 531 7.32 5.17 2.46
C LEU A 531 6.78 4.26 1.37
N VAL A 532 6.73 2.97 1.71
CA VAL A 532 6.38 1.88 0.80
C VAL A 532 5.23 1.11 1.42
N GLN A 533 4.13 0.98 0.67
CA GLN A 533 3.03 0.07 1.00
C GLN A 533 2.70 -0.82 -0.18
N PHE A 534 2.39 -2.08 0.08
CA PHE A 534 1.89 -3.01 -0.93
C PHE A 534 1.23 -4.20 -0.26
N SER A 535 0.55 -5.02 -1.05
CA SER A 535 0.03 -6.30 -0.59
C SER A 535 0.47 -7.44 -1.49
N LEU A 536 0.80 -8.58 -0.89
CA LEU A 536 1.15 -9.81 -1.59
C LEU A 536 0.11 -10.91 -1.29
N PRO A 537 -0.15 -11.84 -2.20
CA PRO A 537 -0.97 -13.02 -1.90
C PRO A 537 -0.42 -13.77 -0.69
N ARG A 538 -1.27 -14.09 0.29
CA ARG A 538 -0.85 -14.90 1.44
C ARG A 538 -0.55 -16.32 1.01
N GLN A 539 0.53 -16.87 1.56
CA GLN A 539 0.94 -18.23 1.29
C GLN A 539 -0.06 -19.22 1.88
N GLY A 540 -0.53 -20.16 1.05
CA GLY A 540 -1.54 -21.14 1.43
C GLY A 540 -2.93 -20.55 1.71
N ALA A 541 -3.18 -19.27 1.43
CA ALA A 541 -4.49 -18.67 1.68
C ALA A 541 -5.55 -19.14 0.68
N SER A 542 -6.64 -19.67 1.23
CA SER A 542 -7.83 -20.12 0.49
C SER A 542 -9.11 -19.39 0.95
N ASP A 543 -8.98 -18.35 1.78
CA ASP A 543 -10.07 -17.41 2.08
C ASP A 543 -9.97 -16.18 1.15
N PRO A 544 -10.96 -15.93 0.26
CA PRO A 544 -10.95 -14.76 -0.63
C PRO A 544 -10.92 -13.41 0.09
N THR A 545 -11.47 -13.34 1.30
CA THR A 545 -11.54 -12.13 2.11
C THR A 545 -10.24 -11.85 2.85
N ALA A 546 -9.35 -12.85 2.96
CA ALA A 546 -8.06 -12.76 3.62
C ALA A 546 -6.91 -13.24 2.71
N ALA A 547 -7.09 -13.12 1.40
CA ALA A 547 -6.19 -13.65 0.38
C ALA A 547 -4.84 -12.90 0.27
N TYR A 548 -4.73 -11.73 0.89
CA TYR A 548 -3.56 -10.86 0.79
C TYR A 548 -3.03 -10.50 2.17
N GLN A 549 -1.71 -10.29 2.22
CA GLN A 549 -0.94 -9.77 3.34
C GLN A 549 -0.58 -8.33 3.02
N HIS A 550 -0.84 -7.40 3.94
CA HIS A 550 -0.41 -6.01 3.79
C HIS A 550 0.98 -5.78 4.37
N TYR A 551 1.78 -4.98 3.67
CA TYR A 551 3.10 -4.52 4.08
C TYR A 551 3.13 -2.99 3.99
N SER A 552 3.55 -2.33 5.07
CA SER A 552 3.67 -0.89 5.14
C SER A 552 4.83 -0.50 6.03
N LEU A 553 5.79 0.23 5.45
CA LEU A 553 6.98 0.71 6.15
C LEU A 553 7.39 2.09 5.63
N GLY A 554 7.92 2.93 6.51
CA GLY A 554 8.70 4.10 6.16
C GLY A 554 10.14 3.90 6.57
N PHE A 555 11.09 4.43 5.81
CA PHE A 555 12.50 4.32 6.13
C PHE A 555 13.32 5.44 5.50
N THR A 556 14.49 5.66 6.09
CA THR A 556 15.52 6.55 5.56
C THR A 556 16.87 5.86 5.74
N LEU A 557 17.62 5.71 4.66
CA LEU A 557 18.98 5.14 4.66
C LEU A 557 19.97 6.15 4.07
N ILE A 558 21.21 6.16 4.57
CA ILE A 558 22.32 6.96 4.03
C ILE A 558 23.44 6.00 3.64
N ALA A 559 23.68 5.83 2.34
CA ALA A 559 24.89 5.21 1.81
C ALA A 559 25.98 6.27 1.67
N ALA A 560 27.24 5.90 1.96
CA ALA A 560 28.37 6.77 1.70
C ALA A 560 29.62 5.98 1.33
N GLN A 561 30.46 6.56 0.48
CA GLN A 561 31.71 5.93 0.07
C GLN A 561 32.78 6.98 -0.25
N GLY A 562 34.03 6.71 0.12
CA GLY A 562 35.21 7.55 -0.15
C GLY A 562 36.33 6.72 -0.77
N LEU A 563 36.25 6.46 -2.07
CA LEU A 563 37.23 5.70 -2.85
C LEU A 563 38.25 6.60 -3.54
N GLY A 564 38.06 7.92 -3.51
CA GLY A 564 38.96 8.90 -4.14
C GLY A 564 38.63 9.18 -5.61
N ASP A 565 37.70 8.44 -6.21
CA ASP A 565 37.13 8.69 -7.53
C ASP A 565 35.62 8.92 -7.42
N ALA A 566 35.15 10.07 -7.88
CA ALA A 566 33.75 10.48 -7.71
C ALA A 566 32.77 9.64 -8.55
N ASP A 567 33.18 9.15 -9.72
CA ASP A 567 32.34 8.32 -10.58
C ASP A 567 32.19 6.91 -9.98
N GLU A 568 33.29 6.32 -9.54
CA GLU A 568 33.30 5.02 -8.87
C GLU A 568 32.47 5.06 -7.58
N GLU A 569 32.66 6.10 -6.75
CA GLU A 569 31.88 6.27 -5.52
C GLU A 569 30.38 6.41 -5.82
N SER A 570 30.01 7.20 -6.83
CA SER A 570 28.61 7.47 -7.19
C SER A 570 27.89 6.20 -7.64
N ARG A 571 28.51 5.44 -8.53
CA ARG A 571 28.01 4.14 -9.01
C ARG A 571 27.95 3.12 -7.87
N TYR A 572 28.95 3.12 -7.00
CA TYR A 572 28.98 2.24 -5.83
C TYR A 572 27.79 2.52 -4.90
N VAL A 573 27.57 3.78 -4.50
CA VAL A 573 26.48 4.11 -3.56
C VAL A 573 25.09 3.93 -4.18
N ASP A 574 24.93 4.10 -5.49
CA ASP A 574 23.66 3.84 -6.18
C ASP A 574 23.30 2.34 -6.18
N ALA A 575 24.26 1.51 -6.61
CA ALA A 575 24.12 0.06 -6.57
C ALA A 575 23.93 -0.46 -5.14
N LEU A 576 24.65 0.12 -4.17
CA LEU A 576 24.54 -0.25 -2.76
C LEU A 576 23.14 0.07 -2.24
N MET A 577 22.61 1.27 -2.51
CA MET A 577 21.27 1.63 -2.08
C MET A 577 20.22 0.69 -2.68
N ALA A 578 20.35 0.32 -3.96
CA ALA A 578 19.47 -0.66 -4.60
C ALA A 578 19.53 -2.04 -3.91
N ALA A 579 20.73 -2.52 -3.57
CA ALA A 579 20.94 -3.80 -2.89
C ALA A 579 20.36 -3.80 -1.46
N GLU A 580 20.61 -2.74 -0.70
CA GLU A 580 20.21 -2.64 0.70
C GLU A 580 18.70 -2.43 0.87
N VAL A 581 18.06 -1.68 -0.04
CA VAL A 581 16.59 -1.60 -0.10
C VAL A 581 16.00 -2.95 -0.51
N THR A 582 16.68 -3.71 -1.38
CA THR A 582 16.27 -5.07 -1.76
C THR A 582 16.31 -6.03 -0.57
N ASP A 583 17.41 -6.05 0.20
CA ASP A 583 17.51 -6.92 1.39
C ASP A 583 16.52 -6.50 2.48
N LEU A 584 16.31 -5.19 2.68
CA LEU A 584 15.29 -4.68 3.61
C LEU A 584 13.90 -5.20 3.25
N LEU A 585 13.45 -5.02 2.00
CA LEU A 585 12.13 -5.51 1.57
C LEU A 585 12.04 -7.04 1.59
N ARG A 586 13.12 -7.75 1.22
CA ARG A 586 13.20 -9.21 1.33
C ARG A 586 12.90 -9.66 2.75
N ARG A 587 13.60 -9.10 3.74
CA ARG A 587 13.45 -9.42 5.17
C ARG A 587 12.08 -9.07 5.71
N VAL A 588 11.48 -7.97 5.25
CA VAL A 588 10.11 -7.61 5.61
C VAL A 588 9.12 -8.65 5.09
N VAL A 589 9.25 -9.04 3.82
CA VAL A 589 8.37 -10.03 3.19
C VAL A 589 8.55 -11.42 3.78
N SER A 590 9.80 -11.83 4.06
CA SER A 590 10.13 -13.14 4.66
C SER A 590 10.00 -13.18 6.18
N GLN A 591 9.66 -12.06 6.82
CA GLN A 591 9.54 -11.96 8.29
C GLN A 591 10.83 -12.27 9.06
N THR A 592 11.99 -11.88 8.51
CA THR A 592 13.34 -12.13 9.07
C THR A 592 14.10 -10.82 9.30
N LEU A 593 13.42 -9.80 9.83
CA LEU A 593 13.97 -8.46 9.97
C LEU A 593 14.94 -8.29 11.16
N ILE A 594 14.73 -9.07 12.23
CA ILE A 594 15.68 -9.23 13.34
C ILE A 594 16.55 -10.45 13.07
#